data_AF-A0A2N7XBG0-F1
#
_entry.id   AF-A0A2N7XBG0-F1
#
_cell.length_a   1.000
_cell.length_b   1.000
_cell.length_c   1.000
_cell.angle_alpha   90.00
_cell.angle_beta   90.00
_cell.angle_gamma   90.00
#
_symmetry.space_group_name_H-M   'P 1'
#
loop_
_entity.id
_entity.type
_entity.pdbx_description
1 polymer ?
#
loop_
_entity_poly.entity_id
_entity_poly.type
_entity_poly.pdbx_seq_one_letter_code
_entity_poly.pdbx_strand_id
1 'polypeptide(L)'
;GCKRPSFGDEDPAEKVGVDEGEITPPVPGIKNEYLYRGDSKHPEEIFRTGFRSKGESRDLLLHAIDSDDPPSNFISTSPSRRTAIQFGTRFETRKGFLYTLRKINGRDVNKELKNLVPFADETEIAIPDKIDTADILGVTPLKKDGSYVGYSTPNPSRR
;
A
#
# COMPACT_ATOMS: atom_id res chain seq x y z
N GLY A 1 -13.62 62.60 27.79
CA GLY A 1 -13.34 61.41 26.96
C GLY A 1 -11.83 61.32 26.78
N CYS A 2 -11.17 60.17 26.75
CA CYS A 2 -11.62 58.80 26.50
C CYS A 2 -10.99 57.83 27.50
N LYS A 3 -11.72 56.78 27.90
CA LYS A 3 -11.22 55.63 28.65
C LYS A 3 -10.39 54.73 27.73
N ARG A 4 -9.23 54.25 28.21
CA ARG A 4 -8.46 53.13 27.64
C ARG A 4 -8.78 51.86 28.44
N PRO A 5 -8.97 50.69 27.81
CA PRO A 5 -9.28 49.45 28.53
C PRO A 5 -8.02 48.83 29.15
N SER A 6 -8.19 48.21 30.32
CA SER A 6 -7.24 47.31 30.99
C SER A 6 -7.42 45.87 30.51
N PHE A 7 -6.37 45.05 30.59
CA PHE A 7 -6.28 43.58 30.76
C PHE A 7 -4.86 43.25 30.25
N GLY A 8 -3.92 42.59 30.94
CA GLY A 8 -3.92 41.74 32.11
C GLY A 8 -2.68 40.87 31.92
N ASP A 9 -1.55 41.23 32.53
CA ASP A 9 -0.31 40.46 32.43
C ASP A 9 -0.33 39.38 33.52
N GLU A 10 -0.75 38.17 33.16
CA GLU A 10 -0.43 36.95 33.91
C GLU A 10 0.19 35.96 32.93
N ASP A 11 1.50 35.75 33.09
CA ASP A 11 2.31 34.74 32.43
C ASP A 11 2.00 33.37 33.05
N PRO A 12 1.34 32.43 32.33
CA PRO A 12 0.99 31.14 32.89
C PRO A 12 2.11 30.13 32.60
N ALA A 13 3.35 30.48 32.97
CA ALA A 13 4.47 29.55 32.97
C ALA A 13 4.69 28.94 34.37
N GLU A 14 3.62 28.41 34.99
CA GLU A 14 3.76 27.56 36.17
C GLU A 14 3.20 26.14 35.92
N LYS A 15 4.17 25.22 35.79
CA LYS A 15 4.14 23.83 36.27
C LYS A 15 3.17 22.88 35.55
N VAL A 16 3.64 22.32 34.44
CA VAL A 16 3.25 20.95 34.04
C VAL A 16 4.47 20.05 34.25
N GLY A 17 4.41 19.22 35.29
CA GLY A 17 5.42 18.19 35.52
C GLY A 17 5.35 17.13 34.42
N VAL A 18 6.48 16.81 33.81
CA VAL A 18 6.61 15.67 32.90
C VAL A 18 6.74 14.40 33.74
N ASP A 19 5.83 13.45 33.53
CA ASP A 19 5.94 12.11 34.09
C ASP A 19 7.10 11.39 33.39
N GLU A 20 8.19 11.12 34.10
CA GLU A 20 9.36 10.35 33.63
C GLU A 20 9.08 8.84 33.65
N GLY A 21 7.84 8.44 33.34
CA GLY A 21 7.54 7.06 33.00
C GLY A 21 8.29 6.69 31.71
N GLU A 22 9.12 5.65 31.77
CA GLU A 22 9.81 5.08 30.61
C GLU A 22 8.87 5.03 29.40
N ILE A 23 9.13 5.87 28.40
CA ILE A 23 8.44 5.81 27.11
C ILE A 23 8.93 4.52 26.45
N THR A 24 8.25 3.41 26.72
CA THR A 24 8.50 2.18 25.97
C THR A 24 8.24 2.51 24.50
N PRO A 25 9.23 2.34 23.61
CA PRO A 25 9.00 2.54 22.19
C PRO A 25 7.84 1.64 21.76
N PRO A 26 6.96 2.10 20.84
CA PRO A 26 5.84 1.29 20.39
C PRO A 26 6.38 -0.06 19.91
N VAL A 27 5.82 -1.14 20.45
CA VAL A 27 6.19 -2.51 20.07
C VAL A 27 6.11 -2.60 18.54
N PRO A 28 7.19 -3.01 17.83
CA PRO A 28 7.15 -3.21 16.39
C PRO A 28 6.33 -4.46 16.09
N GLY A 29 5.02 -4.29 16.12
CA GLY A 29 4.01 -5.29 15.82
C GLY A 29 2.94 -4.70 14.93
N ILE A 30 3.34 -3.90 13.92
CA ILE A 30 2.41 -3.52 12.85
C ILE A 30 2.09 -4.81 12.11
N LYS A 31 0.97 -5.45 12.46
CA LYS A 31 0.29 -6.38 11.55
C LYS A 31 0.17 -5.61 10.24
N ASN A 32 0.84 -6.03 9.16
CA ASN A 32 0.83 -5.31 7.87
C ASN A 32 -0.61 -4.89 7.52
N GLU A 33 -0.94 -3.63 7.76
CA GLU A 33 -2.31 -3.08 7.66
C GLU A 33 -2.69 -2.80 6.21
N TYR A 34 -1.70 -2.85 5.33
CA TYR A 34 -1.80 -2.48 3.94
C TYR A 34 -1.23 -3.57 3.06
N LEU A 35 -1.78 -3.63 1.85
CA LEU A 35 -1.17 -4.32 0.74
C LEU A 35 -0.69 -3.29 -0.27
N TYR A 36 0.29 -3.67 -1.06
CA TYR A 36 0.87 -2.84 -2.09
C TYR A 36 0.82 -3.57 -3.43
N ARG A 37 0.59 -2.81 -4.49
CA ARG A 37 0.63 -3.32 -5.85
C ARG A 37 1.42 -2.36 -6.74
N GLY A 38 2.44 -2.89 -7.41
CA GLY A 38 3.09 -2.22 -8.52
C GLY A 38 2.29 -2.42 -9.79
N ASP A 39 1.99 -1.34 -10.52
CA ASP A 39 1.33 -1.45 -11.83
C ASP A 39 1.78 -0.31 -12.76
N SER A 40 1.66 -0.53 -14.07
CA SER A 40 1.90 0.50 -15.08
C SER A 40 0.65 1.30 -15.45
N LYS A 41 -0.55 0.80 -15.09
CA LYS A 41 -1.82 1.49 -15.38
C LYS A 41 -1.91 2.81 -14.60
N HIS A 42 -2.49 3.82 -15.24
CA HIS A 42 -2.56 5.18 -14.72
C HIS A 42 -3.65 5.29 -13.62
N PRO A 43 -3.44 6.11 -12.58
CA PRO A 43 -4.40 6.22 -11.48
C PRO A 43 -5.78 6.73 -11.88
N GLU A 44 -5.90 7.51 -12.95
CA GLU A 44 -7.20 7.95 -13.47
C GLU A 44 -8.09 6.76 -13.87
N GLU A 45 -7.49 5.74 -14.47
CA GLU A 45 -8.18 4.49 -14.78
C GLU A 45 -8.46 3.71 -13.50
N ILE A 46 -7.43 3.45 -12.70
CA ILE A 46 -7.51 2.55 -11.55
C ILE A 46 -8.44 3.10 -10.45
N PHE A 47 -8.47 4.40 -10.21
CA PHE A 47 -9.40 5.01 -9.25
C PHE A 47 -10.86 4.95 -9.72
N ARG A 48 -11.10 4.79 -11.03
CA ARG A 48 -12.46 4.62 -11.57
C ARG A 48 -12.89 3.15 -11.59
N THR A 49 -12.00 2.23 -11.95
CA THR A 49 -12.37 0.85 -12.28
C THR A 49 -11.91 -0.18 -11.25
N GLY A 50 -10.96 0.16 -10.38
CA GLY A 50 -10.25 -0.79 -9.54
C GLY A 50 -9.26 -1.63 -10.34
N PHE A 51 -8.86 -2.77 -9.78
CA PHE A 51 -8.11 -3.80 -10.52
C PHE A 51 -9.03 -4.98 -10.84
N ARG A 52 -8.83 -5.59 -12.00
CA ARG A 52 -9.48 -6.85 -12.40
C ARG A 52 -8.42 -7.88 -12.74
N SER A 53 -8.73 -9.14 -12.45
CA SER A 53 -7.91 -10.28 -12.86
C SER A 53 -7.82 -10.37 -14.39
N LYS A 54 -6.85 -11.13 -14.88
CA LYS A 54 -6.57 -11.26 -16.32
C LYS A 54 -7.51 -12.25 -17.00
N GLY A 55 -8.03 -13.22 -16.26
CA GLY A 55 -8.97 -14.23 -16.74
C GLY A 55 -9.54 -15.07 -15.59
N GLU A 56 -9.86 -16.32 -15.87
CA GLU A 56 -10.63 -17.19 -14.97
C GLU A 56 -9.81 -18.34 -14.36
N SER A 57 -8.51 -18.46 -14.69
CA SER A 57 -7.69 -19.55 -14.14
C SER A 57 -7.52 -19.41 -12.63
N ARG A 58 -7.91 -20.46 -11.89
CA ARG A 58 -7.80 -20.52 -10.43
C ARG A 58 -6.57 -21.31 -9.95
N ASP A 59 -5.66 -21.66 -10.85
CA ASP A 59 -4.41 -22.34 -10.51
C ASP A 59 -3.42 -21.35 -9.91
N LEU A 60 -3.18 -21.46 -8.60
CA LEU A 60 -2.30 -20.54 -7.87
C LEU A 60 -0.83 -20.74 -8.24
N LEU A 61 -0.41 -21.96 -8.58
CA LEU A 61 0.97 -22.24 -8.95
C LEU A 61 1.27 -21.64 -10.32
N LEU A 62 0.38 -21.86 -11.30
CA LEU A 62 0.53 -21.25 -12.62
C LEU A 62 0.48 -19.72 -12.51
N HIS A 63 -0.42 -19.16 -11.70
CA HIS A 63 -0.43 -17.71 -11.44
C HIS A 63 0.90 -17.17 -10.92
N ALA A 64 1.52 -17.85 -9.95
CA ALA A 64 2.78 -17.43 -9.35
C ALA A 64 3.98 -17.58 -10.30
N ILE A 65 3.91 -18.47 -11.30
CA ILE A 65 4.94 -18.66 -12.32
C ILE A 65 4.75 -17.68 -13.47
N ASP A 66 3.55 -17.69 -14.06
CA ASP A 66 3.14 -16.83 -15.17
C ASP A 66 1.61 -16.62 -15.14
N SER A 67 1.21 -15.46 -14.61
CA SER A 67 -0.20 -15.07 -14.56
C SER A 67 -0.86 -14.78 -15.92
N ASP A 68 -0.11 -14.77 -17.03
CA ASP A 68 -0.65 -14.56 -18.38
C ASP A 68 -1.03 -15.86 -19.10
N ASP A 69 -0.48 -17.02 -18.71
CA ASP A 69 -0.73 -18.31 -19.37
C ASP A 69 -0.98 -19.48 -18.39
N PRO A 70 -2.24 -19.92 -18.21
CA PRO A 70 -3.46 -19.27 -18.70
C PRO A 70 -3.74 -17.95 -17.94
N PRO A 71 -4.49 -17.00 -18.54
CA PRO A 71 -4.83 -15.75 -17.87
C PRO A 71 -5.46 -15.97 -16.49
N SER A 72 -4.75 -15.49 -15.46
CA SER A 72 -5.05 -15.76 -14.07
C SER A 72 -6.26 -15.01 -13.54
N ASN A 73 -7.00 -15.67 -12.64
CA ASN A 73 -8.05 -15.06 -11.82
C ASN A 73 -7.53 -14.34 -10.56
N PHE A 74 -6.22 -14.21 -10.40
CA PHE A 74 -5.64 -13.53 -9.24
C PHE A 74 -4.94 -12.24 -9.63
N ILE A 75 -4.97 -11.30 -8.70
CA ILE A 75 -4.29 -10.01 -8.76
C ILE A 75 -3.19 -10.02 -7.71
N SER A 76 -1.95 -9.98 -8.18
CA SER A 76 -0.77 -9.97 -7.30
C SER A 76 -0.69 -8.71 -6.46
N THR A 77 -0.54 -8.90 -5.15
CA THR A 77 -0.25 -7.85 -4.18
C THR A 77 0.78 -8.36 -3.19
N SER A 78 1.41 -7.45 -2.45
CA SER A 78 2.40 -7.82 -1.43
C SER A 78 2.30 -6.90 -0.22
N PRO A 79 2.50 -7.40 1.00
CA PRO A 79 2.72 -6.53 2.16
C PRO A 79 4.07 -5.80 2.07
N SER A 80 5.00 -6.27 1.25
CA SER A 80 6.29 -5.64 1.01
C SER A 80 6.17 -4.52 -0.01
N ARG A 81 6.31 -3.28 0.47
CA ARG A 81 6.36 -2.09 -0.41
C ARG A 81 7.52 -2.18 -1.41
N ARG A 82 8.67 -2.72 -0.98
CA ARG A 82 9.86 -2.88 -1.84
C ARG A 82 9.56 -3.80 -3.02
N THR A 83 8.92 -4.93 -2.76
CA THR A 83 8.49 -5.89 -3.79
C THR A 83 7.53 -5.21 -4.77
N ALA A 84 6.52 -4.50 -4.27
CA ALA A 84 5.58 -3.78 -5.13
C ALA A 84 6.26 -2.68 -6.00
N ILE A 85 7.27 -1.98 -5.48
CA ILE A 85 8.07 -1.01 -6.26
C ILE A 85 8.83 -1.70 -7.40
N GLN A 86 9.46 -2.85 -7.12
CA GLN A 86 10.15 -3.64 -8.16
C GLN A 86 9.17 -4.01 -9.27
N PHE A 87 8.00 -4.54 -8.95
CA PHE A 87 6.99 -4.85 -9.96
C PHE A 87 6.48 -3.62 -10.71
N GLY A 88 6.19 -2.53 -10.00
CA GLY A 88 5.68 -1.29 -10.61
C GLY A 88 6.66 -0.70 -11.61
N THR A 89 7.97 -0.84 -11.36
CA THR A 89 9.03 -0.37 -12.25
C THR A 89 9.52 -1.43 -13.26
N ARG A 90 8.92 -2.63 -13.26
CA ARG A 90 9.44 -3.81 -13.97
C ARG A 90 10.93 -4.03 -13.68
N PHE A 91 11.28 -4.19 -12.42
CA PHE A 91 12.64 -4.38 -11.92
C PHE A 91 13.57 -3.26 -12.38
N GLU A 92 13.17 -2.02 -12.09
CA GLU A 92 13.93 -0.80 -12.38
C GLU A 92 14.18 -0.52 -13.88
N THR A 93 13.38 -1.12 -14.75
CA THR A 93 13.52 -0.93 -16.20
C THR A 93 12.66 0.20 -16.74
N ARG A 94 11.57 0.58 -16.05
CA ARG A 94 10.59 1.59 -16.49
C ARG A 94 10.00 2.38 -15.31
N LYS A 95 9.41 3.53 -15.61
CA LYS A 95 8.55 4.25 -14.66
C LYS A 95 7.27 3.44 -14.40
N GLY A 96 6.61 3.69 -13.28
CA GLY A 96 5.33 3.08 -12.96
C GLY A 96 4.68 3.66 -11.72
N PHE A 97 3.81 2.88 -11.08
CA PHE A 97 3.01 3.34 -9.95
C PHE A 97 3.02 2.32 -8.83
N LEU A 98 3.12 2.83 -7.60
CA LEU A 98 2.89 2.08 -6.37
C LEU A 98 1.50 2.41 -5.85
N TYR A 99 0.59 1.45 -5.93
CA TYR A 99 -0.73 1.55 -5.32
C TYR A 99 -0.69 1.03 -3.89
N THR A 100 -1.24 1.82 -2.96
CA THR A 100 -1.43 1.42 -1.57
C THR A 100 -2.89 1.02 -1.39
N LEU A 101 -3.10 -0.17 -0.82
CA LEU A 101 -4.39 -0.80 -0.65
C LEU A 101 -4.65 -1.00 0.84
N ARG A 102 -5.91 -0.99 1.25
CA ARG A 102 -6.31 -1.55 2.55
C ARG A 102 -5.88 -3.02 2.62
N LYS A 103 -5.85 -3.59 3.82
CA LYS A 103 -5.74 -5.04 3.95
C LYS A 103 -6.97 -5.71 3.36
N ILE A 104 -6.77 -6.46 2.29
CA ILE A 104 -7.79 -7.27 1.63
C ILE A 104 -7.46 -8.73 1.94
N ASN A 105 -8.48 -9.55 2.20
CA ASN A 105 -8.29 -10.99 2.36
C ASN A 105 -7.94 -11.60 1.00
N GLY A 106 -6.85 -12.35 0.95
CA GLY A 106 -6.39 -13.05 -0.23
C GLY A 106 -5.70 -14.36 0.12
N ARG A 107 -5.21 -15.04 -0.90
CA ARG A 107 -4.47 -16.29 -0.79
C ARG A 107 -3.01 -15.99 -0.55
N ASP A 108 -2.47 -16.49 0.56
CA ASP A 108 -1.05 -16.39 0.88
C ASP A 108 -0.29 -17.44 0.07
N VAL A 109 0.44 -16.99 -0.95
CA VAL A 109 1.09 -17.87 -1.92
C VAL A 109 2.13 -18.77 -1.25
N ASN A 110 2.94 -18.21 -0.36
CA ASN A 110 3.98 -18.96 0.37
C ASN A 110 3.35 -20.03 1.25
N LYS A 111 2.30 -19.67 1.99
CA LYS A 111 1.62 -20.60 2.90
C LYS A 111 0.93 -21.73 2.15
N GLU A 112 0.32 -21.45 1.02
CA GLU A 112 -0.47 -22.42 0.26
C GLU A 112 0.40 -23.32 -0.62
N LEU A 113 1.40 -22.77 -1.31
CA LEU A 113 2.28 -23.55 -2.19
C LEU A 113 3.45 -24.22 -1.46
N LYS A 114 3.82 -23.74 -0.27
CA LYS A 114 4.92 -24.29 0.55
C LYS A 114 6.20 -24.44 -0.28
N ASN A 115 6.69 -25.66 -0.48
CA ASN A 115 7.91 -25.97 -1.20
C ASN A 115 7.81 -25.78 -2.73
N LEU A 116 6.61 -25.54 -3.26
CA LEU A 116 6.36 -25.30 -4.68
C LEU A 116 6.39 -23.81 -5.05
N VAL A 117 6.57 -22.92 -4.08
CA VAL A 117 6.56 -21.47 -4.34
C VAL A 117 7.76 -21.07 -5.22
N PRO A 118 7.54 -20.42 -6.37
CA PRO A 118 8.64 -20.02 -7.25
C PRO A 118 9.42 -18.82 -6.69
N PHE A 119 8.72 -17.86 -6.07
CA PHE A 119 9.28 -16.58 -5.63
C PHE A 119 8.90 -16.23 -4.18
N ALA A 120 9.40 -17.00 -3.21
CA ALA A 120 9.03 -16.86 -1.81
C ALA A 120 9.25 -15.45 -1.24
N ASP A 121 10.31 -14.75 -1.69
CA ASP A 121 10.69 -13.42 -1.21
C ASP A 121 9.68 -12.33 -1.57
N GLU A 122 8.76 -12.61 -2.49
CA GLU A 122 7.72 -11.66 -2.88
C GLU A 122 6.62 -11.53 -1.81
N THR A 123 6.48 -12.55 -0.96
CA THR A 123 5.45 -12.62 0.10
C THR A 123 4.05 -12.32 -0.45
N GLU A 124 3.75 -12.87 -1.64
CA GLU A 124 2.55 -12.51 -2.40
C GLU A 124 1.26 -12.88 -1.66
N ILE A 125 0.32 -11.93 -1.67
CA ILE A 125 -1.08 -12.14 -1.35
C ILE A 125 -1.88 -12.00 -2.65
N ALA A 126 -2.36 -13.13 -3.17
CA ALA A 126 -3.11 -13.22 -4.41
C ALA A 126 -4.60 -12.92 -4.15
N ILE A 127 -5.10 -11.80 -4.68
CA ILE A 127 -6.51 -11.38 -4.51
C ILE A 127 -7.34 -11.90 -5.69
N PRO A 128 -8.43 -12.66 -5.46
CA PRO A 128 -9.25 -13.19 -6.55
C PRO A 128 -10.12 -12.12 -7.22
N ASP A 129 -10.40 -12.31 -8.51
CA ASP A 129 -11.38 -11.59 -9.34
C ASP A 129 -11.14 -10.09 -9.52
N LYS A 130 -11.26 -9.30 -8.45
CA LYS A 130 -11.17 -7.84 -8.48
C LYS A 130 -10.67 -7.24 -7.17
N ILE A 131 -10.08 -6.04 -7.27
CA ILE A 131 -9.86 -5.13 -6.15
C ILE A 131 -10.73 -3.91 -6.40
N ASP A 132 -11.70 -3.66 -5.51
CA ASP A 132 -12.62 -2.56 -5.65
C ASP A 132 -11.91 -1.21 -5.43
N THR A 133 -12.35 -0.17 -6.14
CA THR A 133 -11.75 1.18 -6.00
C THR A 133 -11.76 1.68 -4.55
N ALA A 134 -12.79 1.33 -3.77
CA ALA A 134 -12.89 1.72 -2.37
C ALA A 134 -11.73 1.20 -1.49
N ASP A 135 -11.11 0.09 -1.88
CA ASP A 135 -9.98 -0.51 -1.17
C ASP A 135 -8.63 0.07 -1.60
N ILE A 136 -8.59 0.86 -2.68
CA ILE A 136 -7.40 1.54 -3.17
C ILE A 136 -7.31 2.88 -2.45
N LEU A 137 -6.34 3.03 -1.54
CA LEU A 137 -6.18 4.23 -0.73
C LEU A 137 -5.55 5.37 -1.51
N GLY A 138 -4.63 5.05 -2.43
CA GLY A 138 -3.94 6.04 -3.24
C GLY A 138 -2.81 5.45 -4.06
N VAL A 139 -2.08 6.33 -4.72
CA VAL A 139 -0.98 5.97 -5.62
C VAL A 139 0.22 6.87 -5.35
N THR A 140 1.43 6.31 -5.50
CA THR A 140 2.68 7.07 -5.57
C THR A 140 3.33 6.80 -6.92
N PRO A 141 3.55 7.82 -7.78
CA PRO A 141 4.27 7.62 -9.02
C PRO A 141 5.75 7.34 -8.77
N LEU A 142 6.34 6.47 -9.59
CA LEU A 142 7.70 5.98 -9.45
C LEU A 142 8.55 6.38 -10.66
N LYS A 143 9.80 6.75 -10.39
CA LYS A 143 10.85 6.83 -11.38
C LYS A 143 11.29 5.42 -11.81
N LYS A 144 12.11 5.37 -12.85
CA LYS A 144 12.70 4.12 -13.33
C LYS A 144 13.49 3.39 -12.25
N ASP A 145 14.23 4.09 -11.40
CA ASP A 145 15.03 3.52 -10.30
C ASP A 145 14.22 3.14 -9.05
N GLY A 146 12.88 3.20 -9.11
CA GLY A 146 12.01 2.93 -7.96
C GLY A 146 11.86 4.06 -6.96
N SER A 147 12.62 5.17 -7.11
CA SER A 147 12.42 6.36 -6.27
C SER A 147 11.11 7.07 -6.61
N TYR A 148 10.54 7.80 -5.65
CA TYR A 148 9.25 8.45 -5.82
C TYR A 148 9.35 9.70 -6.72
N VAL A 149 8.25 10.00 -7.40
CA VAL A 149 8.04 11.27 -8.10
C VAL A 149 7.03 12.08 -7.32
N GLY A 150 7.50 13.13 -6.64
CA GLY A 150 6.63 14.05 -5.91
C GLY A 150 5.92 13.37 -4.74
N TYR A 151 4.59 13.54 -4.68
CA TYR A 151 3.74 13.12 -3.58
C TYR A 151 2.75 12.02 -4.01
N SER A 152 2.20 11.33 -3.01
CA SER A 152 1.12 10.38 -3.23
C SER A 152 -0.21 11.09 -3.49
N THR A 153 -0.98 10.61 -4.46
CA THR A 153 -2.34 11.09 -4.73
C THR A 153 -3.34 10.14 -4.06
N PRO A 154 -4.17 10.62 -3.12
CA PRO A 154 -5.20 9.79 -2.51
C PRO A 154 -6.31 9.50 -3.52
N ASN A 155 -6.88 8.30 -3.46
CA ASN A 155 -8.05 7.96 -4.26
C ASN A 155 -9.27 8.71 -3.71
N PRO A 156 -9.98 9.54 -4.50
CA PRO A 156 -11.18 10.23 -4.06
C PRO A 156 -12.33 9.27 -3.69
N SER A 157 -12.33 8.06 -4.24
CA SER A 157 -13.36 7.04 -4.02
C SER A 157 -13.07 6.10 -2.84
N ARG A 158 -11.94 6.29 -2.13
CA ARG A 158 -11.61 5.48 -0.96
C ARG A 158 -12.66 5.69 0.14
N ARG A 159 -13.05 4.60 0.80
CA ARG A 159 -13.90 4.63 1.99
C ARG A 159 -13.09 4.22 3.20
#